data_AF-A0A930XQI2-F1
#
_entry.id   AF-A0A930XQI2-F1
#
_cell.length_a   1.000
_cell.length_b   1.000
_cell.length_c   1.000
_cell.angle_alpha   90.00
_cell.angle_beta   90.00
_cell.angle_gamma   90.00
#
_symmetry.space_group_name_H-M   'P 1'
#
loop_
_entity.id
_entity.type
_entity.pdbx_description
1 polymer ?
#
loop_
_entity_poly.entity_id
_entity_poly.type
_entity_poly.pdbx_seq_one_letter_code
_entity_poly.pdbx_strand_id
1 'polypeptide(L)'
;MQPIYPLRSYIRFSAKSQLLAEQLGTAVAQHFTSTSDVDPFGTPPTSVSEPSDYSQNSLPRFDDELFSVVAATVLHPCRHPEVYEPCASAAEASAIEDRVSAEIVAAYQNVQSPFKAEIVERLNQLL
;
A
#
# COMPACT_ATOMS: atom_id res chain seq x y z
N MET A 1 -17.07 35.37 4.50
CA MET A 1 -15.97 34.44 4.16
C MET A 1 -16.47 33.03 4.42
N GLN A 2 -16.24 32.10 3.50
CA GLN A 2 -16.62 30.70 3.73
C GLN A 2 -15.56 30.04 4.63
N PRO A 3 -15.97 29.25 5.63
CA PRO A 3 -15.02 28.49 6.45
C PRO A 3 -14.30 27.45 5.60
N ILE A 4 -12.99 27.33 5.80
CA ILE A 4 -12.13 26.37 5.12
C ILE A 4 -11.94 25.18 6.05
N TYR A 5 -12.13 23.97 5.53
CA TYR A 5 -11.97 22.75 6.31
C TYR A 5 -11.03 21.78 5.59
N PRO A 6 -10.25 20.98 6.32
CA PRO A 6 -9.55 19.84 5.77
C PRO A 6 -10.53 18.86 5.12
N LEU A 7 -10.25 18.46 3.88
CA LEU A 7 -11.10 17.58 3.10
C LEU A 7 -10.78 16.12 3.42
N ARG A 8 -11.67 15.47 4.16
CA ARG A 8 -11.53 14.07 4.58
C ARG A 8 -11.48 13.10 3.39
N SER A 9 -12.15 13.44 2.29
CA SER A 9 -12.06 12.71 1.02
C SER A 9 -10.67 12.85 0.39
N TYR A 10 -10.08 14.05 0.42
CA TYR A 10 -8.73 14.30 -0.08
C TYR A 10 -7.69 13.55 0.75
N ILE A 11 -7.80 13.57 2.07
CA ILE A 11 -6.92 12.83 2.99
C ILE A 11 -6.90 11.33 2.65
N ARG A 12 -8.08 10.72 2.50
CA ARG A 12 -8.20 9.29 2.12
C ARG A 12 -7.63 9.02 0.73
N PHE A 13 -7.92 9.90 -0.23
CA PHE A 13 -7.41 9.77 -1.60
C PHE A 13 -5.88 9.85 -1.64
N SER A 14 -5.30 10.85 -0.98
CA SER A 14 -3.84 11.05 -0.91
C SER A 14 -3.16 9.83 -0.28
N ALA A 15 -3.64 9.37 0.87
CA ALA A 15 -3.08 8.19 1.55
C ALA A 15 -3.17 6.93 0.69
N LYS A 16 -4.32 6.68 0.05
CA LYS A 16 -4.51 5.54 -0.85
C LYS A 16 -3.58 5.62 -2.06
N SER A 17 -3.44 6.79 -2.67
CA SER A 17 -2.57 6.99 -3.83
C SER A 17 -1.10 6.72 -3.49
N GLN A 18 -0.64 7.14 -2.29
CA GLN A 18 0.72 6.88 -1.83
C GLN A 18 0.97 5.37 -1.65
N LEU A 19 0.06 4.67 -0.96
CA LEU A 19 0.18 3.22 -0.75
C LEU A 19 0.16 2.43 -2.07
N LEU A 20 -0.70 2.81 -3.02
CA LEU A 20 -0.73 2.18 -4.34
C LEU A 20 0.56 2.44 -5.13
N ALA A 21 1.11 3.66 -5.06
CA ALA A 21 2.36 3.99 -5.72
C ALA A 21 3.54 3.17 -5.18
N GLU A 22 3.62 2.96 -3.87
CA GLU A 22 4.63 2.11 -3.24
C GLU A 22 4.49 0.63 -3.65
N GLN A 23 3.25 0.13 -3.74
CA GLN A 23 2.98 -1.24 -4.20
C GLN A 23 3.34 -1.45 -5.68
N LEU A 24 3.07 -0.45 -6.53
CA LEU A 24 3.46 -0.48 -7.95
C LEU A 24 4.98 -0.36 -8.11
N GLY A 25 5.64 0.48 -7.31
CA GLY A 25 7.09 0.64 -7.34
C GLY A 25 7.84 -0.62 -6.90
N THR A 26 7.34 -1.31 -5.88
CA THR A 26 7.89 -2.60 -5.41
C THR A 26 7.59 -3.76 -6.37
N ALA A 27 6.43 -3.76 -7.02
CA ALA A 27 6.08 -4.75 -8.05
C ALA A 27 7.06 -4.74 -9.22
N VAL A 28 7.39 -3.56 -9.74
CA VAL A 28 8.30 -3.40 -10.89
C VAL A 28 9.72 -3.85 -10.54
N ALA A 29 10.19 -3.60 -9.31
CA ALA A 29 11.52 -4.03 -8.86
C ALA A 29 11.68 -5.56 -8.78
N GLN A 30 10.62 -6.29 -8.41
CA GLN A 30 10.66 -7.75 -8.29
C GLN A 30 10.60 -8.50 -9.63
N HIS A 31 10.08 -7.86 -10.68
CA HIS A 31 10.03 -8.46 -12.02
C HIS A 31 11.36 -8.38 -12.79
N PHE A 32 12.32 -7.58 -12.32
CA PHE A 32 13.58 -7.37 -13.03
C PHE A 32 14.75 -8.26 -12.57
N THR A 33 14.57 -9.09 -11.53
CA THR A 33 15.66 -9.90 -10.95
C THR A 33 15.78 -11.33 -11.49
N SER A 34 14.97 -11.75 -12.47
CA SER A 34 15.04 -13.12 -13.02
C SER A 34 14.94 -13.18 -14.53
N THR A 35 15.94 -12.70 -15.26
CA THR A 35 16.25 -13.22 -16.61
C THR A 35 17.71 -12.97 -16.95
N SER A 36 18.64 -13.87 -16.60
CA SER A 36 19.98 -13.90 -17.19
C SER A 36 20.61 -15.29 -17.02
N ASP A 37 20.00 -16.31 -17.63
CA ASP A 37 20.76 -17.46 -18.11
C ASP A 37 20.03 -17.99 -19.35
N VAL A 38 20.49 -17.53 -20.52
CA VAL A 38 20.07 -18.04 -21.83
C VAL A 38 21.25 -18.79 -22.39
N ASP A 39 21.19 -20.12 -22.27
CA ASP A 39 22.08 -21.05 -22.96
C ASP A 39 21.81 -20.97 -24.48
N PRO A 40 22.82 -20.74 -25.33
CA PRO A 40 22.62 -20.53 -26.75
C PRO A 40 22.79 -21.81 -27.58
N PHE A 41 22.21 -22.97 -27.23
CA PHE A 41 22.24 -24.15 -28.14
C PHE A 41 21.13 -25.18 -27.84
N GLY A 42 20.24 -25.45 -28.82
CA GLY A 42 19.69 -26.81 -29.03
C GLY A 42 18.17 -27.04 -29.00
N THR A 43 17.57 -27.13 -30.20
CA THR A 43 16.40 -27.96 -30.63
C THR A 43 14.95 -27.68 -30.18
N PRO A 44 13.95 -27.80 -31.09
CA PRO A 44 12.52 -27.70 -30.77
C PRO A 44 11.90 -29.07 -30.48
N PRO A 45 10.87 -29.14 -29.62
CA PRO A 45 9.80 -30.10 -29.85
C PRO A 45 8.39 -29.53 -29.63
N THR A 46 7.53 -29.85 -30.60
CA THR A 46 6.18 -30.41 -30.46
C THR A 46 5.27 -29.93 -29.32
N SER A 47 4.17 -29.32 -29.73
CA SER A 47 2.83 -29.22 -29.12
C SER A 47 2.53 -30.22 -27.99
N VAL A 48 2.02 -29.73 -26.85
CA VAL A 48 0.90 -30.26 -26.02
C VAL A 48 0.75 -29.44 -24.72
N SER A 49 -0.51 -29.16 -24.36
CA SER A 49 -1.06 -28.77 -23.05
C SER A 49 -0.94 -27.32 -22.54
N GLU A 50 -2.08 -26.62 -22.61
CA GLU A 50 -2.89 -26.03 -21.52
C GLU A 50 -2.21 -25.36 -20.27
N PRO A 51 -2.92 -24.38 -19.67
CA PRO A 51 -2.32 -23.21 -19.07
C PRO A 51 -1.69 -23.55 -17.72
N SER A 52 -0.40 -23.26 -17.57
CA SER A 52 0.23 -23.22 -16.27
C SER A 52 -0.20 -21.95 -15.55
N ASP A 53 -1.38 -22.05 -14.92
CA ASP A 53 -1.68 -21.41 -13.65
C ASP A 53 -0.56 -21.69 -12.64
N TYR A 54 -0.41 -20.84 -11.62
CA TYR A 54 0.61 -20.87 -10.56
C TYR A 54 1.96 -20.20 -10.86
N SER A 55 1.92 -18.92 -11.20
CA SER A 55 2.82 -17.96 -10.55
C SER A 55 2.11 -16.61 -10.42
N GLN A 56 1.01 -16.62 -9.66
CA GLN A 56 0.66 -15.46 -8.86
C GLN A 56 1.77 -15.32 -7.80
N ASN A 57 2.89 -14.71 -8.20
CA ASN A 57 3.62 -13.82 -7.29
C ASN A 57 2.55 -12.86 -6.78
N SER A 58 1.93 -13.20 -5.65
CA SER A 58 0.88 -12.40 -5.06
C SER A 58 1.57 -11.15 -4.57
N LEU A 59 1.72 -10.18 -5.48
CA LEU A 59 1.95 -8.80 -5.13
C LEU A 59 1.09 -8.52 -3.91
N PRO A 60 1.64 -7.91 -2.84
CA PRO A 60 0.85 -7.60 -1.66
C PRO A 60 -0.36 -6.79 -2.15
N ARG A 61 -1.50 -7.45 -2.25
CA ARG A 61 -2.71 -6.86 -2.81
C ARG A 61 -3.10 -5.74 -1.86
N PHE A 62 -3.39 -4.56 -2.39
CA PHE A 62 -3.95 -3.49 -1.59
C PHE A 62 -5.20 -4.02 -0.88
N ASP A 63 -5.23 -3.91 0.45
CA ASP A 63 -6.35 -4.34 1.26
C ASP A 63 -7.23 -3.12 1.54
N ASP A 64 -8.26 -2.97 0.70
CA ASP A 64 -9.24 -1.88 0.80
C ASP A 64 -10.03 -1.92 2.11
N GLU A 65 -10.28 -3.11 2.68
CA GLU A 65 -11.00 -3.24 3.95
C GLU A 65 -10.12 -2.78 5.11
N LEU A 66 -8.87 -3.25 5.16
CA LEU A 66 -7.90 -2.79 6.14
C LEU A 66 -7.68 -1.28 6.03
N PHE A 67 -7.53 -0.75 4.81
CA PHE A 67 -7.38 0.69 4.59
C PHE A 67 -8.59 1.47 5.13
N SER A 68 -9.81 0.99 4.87
CA SER A 68 -11.03 1.63 5.36
C SER A 68 -11.07 1.69 6.89
N VAL A 69 -10.70 0.60 7.57
CA VAL A 69 -10.64 0.53 9.05
C VAL A 69 -9.57 1.47 9.60
N VAL A 70 -8.36 1.46 9.02
CA VAL A 70 -7.27 2.36 9.43
C VAL A 70 -7.67 3.81 9.22
N ALA A 71 -8.18 4.17 8.05
CA ALA A 71 -8.61 5.53 7.74
C ALA A 71 -9.74 6.00 8.67
N ALA A 72 -10.71 5.14 9.00
CA ALA A 72 -11.79 5.47 9.93
C ALA A 72 -11.26 5.68 11.37
N THR A 73 -10.29 4.87 11.77
CA THR A 73 -9.66 4.96 13.11
C THR A 73 -8.82 6.22 13.26
N VAL A 74 -7.99 6.54 12.25
CA VAL A 74 -7.15 7.75 12.25
C VAL A 74 -8.03 8.99 12.18
N LEU A 75 -8.99 9.04 11.24
CA LEU A 75 -9.90 10.19 11.10
C LEU A 75 -10.95 10.29 12.22
N HIS A 76 -10.85 9.55 13.31
CA HIS A 76 -11.80 9.64 14.41
C HIS A 76 -11.75 11.04 15.06
N PRO A 77 -12.90 11.68 15.40
CA PRO A 77 -12.93 13.03 15.95
C PRO A 77 -12.06 13.23 17.20
N CYS A 78 -11.90 12.19 18.02
CA CYS A 78 -11.07 12.25 19.22
C CYS A 78 -9.57 12.22 18.94
N ARG A 79 -9.14 11.80 17.73
CA ARG A 79 -7.72 11.73 17.35
C ARG A 79 -7.28 12.95 16.55
N HIS A 80 -8.14 13.44 15.65
CA HIS A 80 -7.90 14.64 14.86
C HIS A 80 -9.10 15.59 14.92
N PRO A 81 -9.37 16.25 16.07
CA PRO A 81 -10.41 17.27 16.15
C PRO A 81 -10.18 18.40 15.11
N GLU A 82 -8.93 18.71 14.80
CA GLU A 82 -8.52 19.74 13.83
C GLU A 82 -9.03 19.49 12.40
N VAL A 83 -9.40 18.25 12.05
CA VAL A 83 -9.99 17.91 10.73
C VAL A 83 -11.47 18.33 10.65
N TYR A 84 -12.09 18.63 11.79
CA TYR A 84 -13.51 19.00 11.91
C TYR A 84 -13.71 20.47 12.29
N GLU A 85 -12.60 21.19 12.48
CA GLU A 85 -12.61 22.59 12.86
C GLU A 85 -12.25 23.48 11.66
N PRO A 86 -12.79 24.71 11.61
CA PRO A 86 -12.47 25.63 10.53
C PRO A 86 -11.03 26.13 10.67
N CYS A 87 -10.28 26.11 9.56
CA CYS A 87 -8.92 26.63 9.48
C CYS A 87 -8.92 28.13 9.17
N ALA A 88 -7.85 28.81 9.58
CA ALA A 88 -7.63 30.23 9.28
C ALA A 88 -7.18 30.46 7.82
N SER A 89 -6.64 29.42 7.16
CA SER A 89 -6.20 29.51 5.76
C SER A 89 -6.25 28.16 5.02
N ALA A 90 -6.22 28.22 3.69
CA ALA A 90 -6.09 27.02 2.85
C ALA A 90 -4.75 26.29 3.03
N ALA A 91 -3.68 27.04 3.32
CA ALA A 91 -2.36 26.45 3.58
C ALA A 91 -2.35 25.62 4.88
N GLU A 92 -3.06 26.08 5.91
CA GLU A 92 -3.24 25.34 7.16
C GLU A 92 -4.07 24.07 6.95
N ALA A 93 -5.18 24.16 6.21
CA ALA A 93 -5.98 22.98 5.86
C ALA A 93 -5.15 21.94 5.10
N SER A 94 -4.36 22.36 4.11
CA SER A 94 -3.46 21.49 3.34
C SER A 94 -2.41 20.83 4.25
N ALA A 95 -1.82 21.56 5.19
CA ALA A 95 -0.82 20.99 6.10
C ALA A 95 -1.44 19.93 7.04
N ILE A 96 -2.69 20.14 7.48
CA ILE A 96 -3.44 19.13 8.25
C ILE A 96 -3.73 17.92 7.36
N GLU A 97 -4.18 18.13 6.12
CA GLU A 97 -4.46 17.05 5.19
C GLU A 97 -3.24 16.17 4.92
N ASP A 98 -2.08 16.79 4.65
CA ASP A 98 -0.82 16.10 4.40
C ASP A 98 -0.38 15.29 5.62
N ARG A 99 -0.41 15.89 6.81
CA ARG A 99 -0.04 15.20 8.06
C ARG A 99 -0.93 13.99 8.34
N VAL A 100 -2.25 14.15 8.23
CA VAL A 100 -3.19 13.07 8.54
C VAL A 100 -3.14 11.98 7.48
N SER A 101 -2.93 12.33 6.20
CA SER A 101 -2.74 11.33 5.15
C SER A 101 -1.49 10.49 5.38
N ALA A 102 -0.37 11.11 5.77
CA ALA A 102 0.86 10.41 6.14
C ALA A 102 0.66 9.48 7.36
N GLU A 103 -0.13 9.89 8.35
CA GLU A 103 -0.46 9.03 9.50
C GLU A 103 -1.27 7.80 9.08
N ILE A 104 -2.22 7.92 8.14
CA ILE A 104 -2.96 6.77 7.60
C ILE A 104 -2.00 5.80 6.90
N VAL A 105 -1.08 6.30 6.08
CA VAL A 105 -0.08 5.48 5.38
C VAL A 105 0.79 4.71 6.39
N ALA A 106 1.35 5.41 7.37
CA ALA A 106 2.18 4.81 8.41
C ALA A 106 1.41 3.77 9.24
N ALA A 107 0.18 4.07 9.64
CA ALA A 107 -0.66 3.14 10.38
C ALA A 107 -0.99 1.88 9.56
N TYR A 108 -1.27 2.03 8.27
CA TYR A 108 -1.52 0.90 7.38
C TYR A 108 -0.28 0.01 7.22
N GLN A 109 0.89 0.62 6.98
CA GLN A 109 2.16 -0.11 6.88
C GLN A 109 2.51 -0.83 8.20
N ASN A 110 2.26 -0.19 9.34
CA ASN A 110 2.48 -0.79 10.66
C ASN A 110 1.60 -2.02 10.89
N VAL A 111 0.36 -2.04 10.37
CA VAL A 111 -0.49 -3.24 10.46
C VAL A 111 -0.05 -4.32 9.46
N GLN A 112 0.47 -3.95 8.29
CA GLN A 112 0.99 -4.92 7.31
C GLN A 112 2.32 -5.58 7.70
N SER A 113 3.17 -4.89 8.46
CA SER A 113 4.57 -5.31 8.71
C SER A 113 4.77 -6.51 9.68
N PRO A 114 4.07 -6.64 10.82
CA PRO A 114 4.47 -7.59 11.86
C PRO A 114 4.12 -9.05 11.57
N PHE A 115 3.04 -9.33 10.82
CA PHE A 115 2.64 -10.73 10.58
C PHE A 115 3.52 -11.48 9.57
N LYS A 116 4.18 -10.76 8.65
CA LYS A 116 5.02 -11.40 7.62
C LYS A 116 6.37 -11.84 8.14
N ALA A 117 7.00 -11.04 9.02
CA ALA A 117 8.31 -11.37 9.58
C ALA A 117 8.23 -12.53 10.58
N GLU A 118 7.25 -12.50 11.49
CA GLU A 118 7.13 -13.50 12.56
C GLU A 118 6.79 -14.90 12.01
N ILE A 119 5.92 -15.00 11.00
CA ILE A 119 5.58 -16.29 10.37
C ILE A 119 6.77 -16.87 9.60
N VAL A 120 7.51 -16.02 8.86
CA VAL A 120 8.70 -16.45 8.10
C VAL A 120 9.82 -16.87 9.05
N GLU A 121 10.06 -16.12 10.14
CA GLU A 121 11.05 -16.47 11.16
C GLU A 121 10.70 -17.79 11.86
N ARG A 122 9.42 -17.99 12.18
CA ARG A 122 8.94 -19.24 12.80
C ARG A 122 9.02 -20.44 11.86
N LEU A 123 8.79 -20.25 10.56
CA LEU A 123 8.97 -21.29 9.54
C LEU A 123 10.45 -21.63 9.33
N ASN A 124 11.33 -20.63 9.32
CA ASN A 124 12.78 -20.84 9.22
C ASN A 124 13.38 -21.55 10.44
N GLN A 125 12.74 -21.48 11.62
CA GLN A 125 13.16 -22.25 12.80
C GLN A 125 12.72 -23.72 12.78
N LEU A 126 11.89 -24.13 11.81
CA LEU A 126 11.34 -25.49 11.69
C LEU A 126 11.90 -26.29 10.49
N LEU A 127 12.79 -25.68 9.69
CA LEU A 127 13.52 -26.27 8.57
C LEU A 127 14.99 -26.44 8.93
#